data_AF-A0A1F9BGV6-F1
#
_entry.id   AF-A0A1F9BGV6-F1
#
_cell.length_a   1.000
_cell.length_b   1.000
_cell.length_c   1.000
_cell.angle_alpha   90.00
_cell.angle_beta   90.00
_cell.angle_gamma   90.00
#
_symmetry.space_group_name_H-M   'P 1'
#
loop_
_entity.id
_entity.type
_entity.pdbx_description
1 polymer ?
#
loop_
_entity_poly.entity_id
_entity_poly.type
_entity_poly.pdbx_seq_one_letter_code
_entity_poly.pdbx_strand_id
1 'polypeptide(L)'
;MRHVLKLKACLSIILLGALAGCLGAPMAPIQELPPPQAPPPVSAGQPDQVILEEALLGRALSSGEVAGFSDRLLVEGNSALNDQKTMARLEILLLKALKAPDKVHRPVILRNLGIIHYHQGKYKKARQELQDSNELNPRDPRTHFYLARLFVQQGEIYQKQGKKKLSRQQFKRANIEMEQARKLAPNNATYKQDLKEILRQEQGK
;
A
#
# COMPACT_ATOMS: atom_id res chain seq x y z
N MET A 1 25.37 -26.86 52.46
CA MET A 1 26.62 -27.10 53.21
C MET A 1 27.78 -26.72 52.30
N ARG A 2 28.25 -25.46 52.35
CA ARG A 2 29.60 -25.09 52.85
C ARG A 2 30.63 -26.21 52.68
N HIS A 3 31.61 -26.04 51.79
CA HIS A 3 33.02 -26.22 52.16
C HIS A 3 33.91 -25.38 51.25
N VAL A 4 34.51 -24.38 51.88
CA VAL A 4 35.67 -23.61 51.43
C VAL A 4 36.89 -24.48 51.69
N LEU A 5 37.81 -24.60 50.72
CA LEU A 5 39.18 -25.00 51.01
C LEU A 5 40.15 -24.12 50.23
N LYS A 6 40.80 -23.21 50.98
CA LYS A 6 41.97 -22.44 50.57
C LYS A 6 43.19 -23.35 50.67
N LEU A 7 44.10 -23.33 49.69
CA LEU A 7 45.49 -23.72 49.93
C LEU A 7 46.44 -22.75 49.23
N LYS A 8 47.48 -22.37 49.98
CA LYS A 8 48.42 -21.27 49.74
C LYS A 8 49.58 -21.71 48.84
N ALA A 9 50.01 -20.76 48.00
CA ALA A 9 51.35 -20.40 47.54
C ALA A 9 52.49 -21.43 47.52
N CYS A 10 53.16 -21.54 46.36
CA CYS A 10 54.60 -21.73 46.27
C CYS A 10 55.18 -20.87 45.14
N LEU A 11 56.19 -20.09 45.51
CA LEU A 11 56.97 -19.13 44.74
C LEU A 11 58.07 -19.86 43.96
N SER A 12 58.29 -19.54 42.68
CA SER A 12 59.53 -19.84 41.97
C SER A 12 59.74 -18.81 40.87
N ILE A 13 60.80 -18.02 41.07
CA ILE A 13 61.33 -16.94 40.23
C ILE A 13 62.17 -17.56 39.09
N ILE A 14 62.43 -16.78 38.03
CA ILE A 14 63.47 -16.88 36.95
C ILE A 14 62.75 -16.80 35.58
N LEU A 15 63.03 -15.92 34.60
CA LEU A 15 64.22 -15.14 34.20
C LEU A 15 63.79 -13.91 33.39
N LEU A 16 64.59 -12.84 33.43
CA LEU A 16 64.48 -11.66 32.56
C LEU A 16 64.61 -12.02 31.06
N GLY A 17 63.76 -11.38 30.24
CA GLY A 17 63.97 -11.22 28.80
C GLY A 17 63.48 -9.84 28.37
N ALA A 18 64.41 -8.93 28.12
CA ALA A 18 64.14 -7.61 27.57
C ALA A 18 63.94 -7.68 26.05
N LEU A 19 62.97 -6.93 25.51
CA LEU A 19 63.18 -5.87 24.51
C LEU A 19 61.92 -5.53 23.71
N ALA A 20 61.84 -4.23 23.43
CA ALA A 20 61.28 -3.59 22.24
C ALA A 20 59.74 -3.48 22.16
N GLY A 21 59.27 -2.26 22.42
CA GLY A 21 57.91 -1.82 22.18
C GLY A 21 57.50 -1.93 20.71
N CYS A 22 56.23 -2.24 20.52
CA CYS A 22 55.47 -1.85 19.34
C CYS A 22 54.17 -1.22 19.84
N LEU A 23 53.92 -0.02 19.32
CA LEU A 23 52.90 0.95 19.68
C LEU A 23 51.49 0.33 19.81
N GLY A 24 50.87 0.53 20.97
CA GLY A 24 49.42 0.44 21.09
C GLY A 24 48.79 1.58 20.30
N ALA A 25 48.08 1.26 19.22
CA ALA A 25 47.22 2.23 18.56
C ALA A 25 46.09 2.64 19.53
N PRO A 26 45.77 3.93 19.67
CA PRO A 26 44.64 4.35 20.49
C PRO A 26 43.36 3.83 19.83
N MET A 27 42.59 3.01 20.55
CA MET A 27 41.20 2.73 20.18
C MET A 27 40.44 4.05 20.23
N ALA A 28 39.99 4.52 19.06
CA ALA A 28 39.05 5.63 18.99
C ALA A 28 37.81 5.27 19.83
N PRO A 29 37.26 6.21 20.61
CA PRO A 29 36.02 5.97 21.34
C PRO A 29 34.92 5.63 20.33
N ILE A 30 34.20 4.54 20.59
CA ILE A 30 32.99 4.19 19.85
C ILE A 30 32.01 5.34 20.08
N GLN A 31 31.89 6.24 19.10
CA GLN A 31 30.80 7.19 19.06
C GLN A 31 29.53 6.40 18.76
N GLU A 32 28.60 6.36 19.71
CA GLU A 32 27.21 5.98 19.43
C GLU A 32 26.72 6.88 18.30
N LEU A 33 26.58 6.30 17.11
CA LEU A 33 25.93 6.97 15.99
C LEU A 33 24.53 7.38 16.48
N PRO A 34 24.15 8.67 16.36
CA PRO A 34 22.80 9.08 16.71
C PRO A 34 21.81 8.22 15.91
N PRO A 35 20.65 7.85 16.50
CA PRO A 35 19.65 7.06 15.81
C PRO A 35 19.37 7.71 14.44
N PRO A 36 19.24 6.92 13.36
CA PRO A 36 19.07 7.45 12.02
C PRO A 36 17.94 8.47 12.05
N GLN A 37 18.28 9.72 11.72
CA GLN A 37 17.31 10.80 11.69
C GLN A 37 16.20 10.39 10.74
N ALA A 38 14.94 10.55 11.18
CA ALA A 38 13.79 10.27 10.33
C ALA A 38 13.96 11.07 9.02
N PRO A 39 13.76 10.44 7.84
CA PRO A 39 13.93 11.14 6.58
C PRO A 39 12.98 12.34 6.55
N PRO A 40 13.38 13.44 5.88
CA PRO A 40 12.59 14.67 5.86
C PRO A 40 11.15 14.40 5.38
N PRO A 41 10.16 15.20 5.82
CA PRO A 41 8.81 15.14 5.30
C PRO A 41 8.86 15.31 3.77
N VAL A 42 7.95 14.63 3.07
CA VAL A 42 7.88 14.61 1.60
C VAL A 42 7.95 16.05 1.07
N SER A 43 9.03 16.37 0.37
CA SER A 43 9.16 17.69 -0.24
C SER A 43 8.18 17.76 -1.40
N ALA A 44 7.31 18.78 -1.41
CA ALA A 44 6.37 19.03 -2.49
C ALA A 44 7.17 19.22 -3.80
N GLY A 45 7.24 18.17 -4.63
CA GLY A 45 8.02 18.17 -5.87
C GLY A 45 8.81 16.88 -6.15
N GLN A 46 8.96 15.97 -5.19
CA GLN A 46 9.56 14.66 -5.49
C GLN A 46 8.64 13.82 -6.40
N PRO A 47 9.16 13.18 -7.46
CA PRO A 47 8.36 12.32 -8.32
C PRO A 47 7.69 11.20 -7.51
N ASP A 48 6.42 10.92 -7.78
CA ASP A 48 5.67 9.91 -7.02
C ASP A 48 6.35 8.52 -7.05
N GLN A 49 7.09 8.20 -8.13
CA GLN A 49 7.88 6.97 -8.21
C GLN A 49 8.99 6.90 -7.16
N VAL A 50 9.67 8.02 -6.86
CA VAL A 50 10.74 8.07 -5.86
C VAL A 50 10.16 7.84 -4.47
N ILE A 51 9.03 8.48 -4.16
CA ILE A 51 8.32 8.31 -2.88
C ILE A 51 7.92 6.84 -2.69
N LEU A 52 7.42 6.19 -3.74
CA LEU A 52 7.05 4.77 -3.70
C LEU A 52 8.27 3.86 -3.42
N GLU A 53 9.41 4.13 -4.06
CA GLU A 53 10.64 3.36 -3.83
C GLU A 53 11.15 3.56 -2.40
N GLU A 54 11.23 4.80 -1.91
CA GLU A 54 11.64 5.08 -0.54
C GLU A 54 10.74 4.40 0.50
N ALA A 55 9.42 4.44 0.29
CA ALA A 55 8.44 3.77 1.16
C ALA A 55 8.65 2.25 1.22
N LEU A 56 9.05 1.64 0.09
CA LEU A 56 9.36 0.21 0.01
C LEU A 56 10.72 -0.13 0.63
N LEU A 57 11.69 0.79 0.57
CA LEU A 57 13.03 0.63 1.16
C LEU A 57 13.09 0.88 2.67
N GLY A 58 11.96 1.20 3.31
CA GLY A 58 11.86 1.27 4.77
C GLY A 58 11.46 2.64 5.30
N ARG A 59 11.23 3.65 4.45
CA ARG A 59 10.62 4.91 4.88
C ARG A 59 9.24 4.61 5.49
N ALA A 60 9.04 5.02 6.73
CA ALA A 60 7.75 4.94 7.38
C ALA A 60 6.81 5.99 6.77
N LEU A 61 5.67 5.54 6.25
CA LEU A 61 4.55 6.41 5.89
C LEU A 61 3.40 6.11 6.85
N SER A 62 2.75 7.16 7.33
CA SER A 62 1.47 7.06 8.02
C SER A 62 0.39 6.55 7.06
N SER A 63 -0.68 5.96 7.61
CA SER A 63 -1.84 5.54 6.82
C SER A 63 -2.45 6.69 6.01
N GLY A 64 -2.42 7.92 6.54
CA GLY A 64 -2.89 9.12 5.84
C GLY A 64 -2.02 9.50 4.66
N GLU A 65 -0.69 9.44 4.81
CA GLU A 65 0.24 9.64 3.69
C GLU A 65 0.04 8.57 2.61
N VAL A 66 -0.11 7.29 2.99
CA VAL A 66 -0.37 6.19 2.04
C VAL A 66 -1.70 6.40 1.32
N ALA A 67 -2.76 6.79 2.05
CA ALA A 67 -4.07 7.07 1.48
C ALA A 67 -4.01 8.22 0.46
N GLY A 68 -3.46 9.38 0.84
CA GLY A 68 -3.36 10.54 -0.05
C GLY A 68 -2.45 10.29 -1.25
N PHE A 69 -1.32 9.61 -1.04
CA PHE A 69 -0.38 9.25 -2.10
C PHE A 69 -1.00 8.31 -3.13
N SER A 70 -1.62 7.21 -2.66
CA SER A 70 -2.31 6.26 -3.56
C SER A 70 -3.49 6.91 -4.28
N ASP A 71 -4.20 7.85 -3.66
CA ASP A 71 -5.31 8.54 -4.31
C ASP A 71 -4.88 9.32 -5.54
N ARG A 72 -3.77 10.07 -5.45
CA ARG A 72 -3.22 10.85 -6.57
C ARG A 72 -2.78 9.96 -7.72
N LEU A 73 -2.15 8.83 -7.41
CA LEU A 73 -1.64 7.91 -8.42
C LEU A 73 -2.75 7.15 -9.14
N LEU A 74 -3.85 6.85 -8.46
CA LEU A 74 -4.94 6.05 -9.03
C LEU A 74 -6.00 6.90 -9.76
N VAL A 75 -5.80 8.22 -9.92
CA VAL A 75 -6.76 9.08 -10.63
C VAL A 75 -6.86 8.65 -12.10
N GLU A 76 -8.08 8.68 -12.65
CA GLU A 76 -8.33 8.40 -14.06
C GLU A 76 -7.43 9.26 -14.97
N GLY A 77 -6.79 8.62 -15.95
CA GLY A 77 -5.83 9.26 -16.85
C GLY A 77 -4.38 9.34 -16.33
N ASN A 78 -4.12 9.02 -15.05
CA ASN A 78 -2.75 8.89 -14.55
C ASN A 78 -2.06 7.65 -15.16
N SER A 79 -0.78 7.79 -15.54
CA SER A 79 0.01 6.71 -16.12
C SER A 79 0.20 5.52 -15.18
N ALA A 80 0.13 5.73 -13.87
CA ALA A 80 0.27 4.66 -12.87
C ALA A 80 -0.80 3.58 -13.00
N LEU A 81 -2.02 3.89 -13.49
CA LEU A 81 -3.05 2.89 -13.76
C LEU A 81 -2.67 1.91 -14.88
N ASN A 82 -1.75 2.32 -15.77
CA ASN A 82 -1.28 1.52 -16.90
C ASN A 82 0.11 0.89 -16.65
N ASP A 83 0.78 1.24 -15.55
CA ASP A 83 2.07 0.68 -15.18
C ASP A 83 1.90 -0.45 -14.16
N GLN A 84 2.00 -1.69 -14.65
CA GLN A 84 1.90 -2.90 -13.82
C GLN A 84 2.90 -2.92 -12.66
N LYS A 85 4.11 -2.37 -12.87
CA LYS A 85 5.15 -2.33 -11.83
C LYS A 85 4.75 -1.37 -10.72
N THR A 86 4.25 -0.19 -11.07
CA THR A 86 3.72 0.78 -10.10
C THR A 86 2.51 0.21 -9.35
N MET A 87 1.58 -0.45 -10.03
CA MET A 87 0.42 -1.08 -9.39
C MET A 87 0.81 -2.16 -8.38
N ALA A 88 1.76 -3.03 -8.72
CA ALA A 88 2.25 -4.08 -7.81
C ALA A 88 2.93 -3.48 -6.56
N ARG A 89 3.69 -2.40 -6.73
CA ARG A 89 4.35 -1.69 -5.63
C ARG A 89 3.35 -0.99 -4.72
N LEU A 90 2.34 -0.33 -5.29
CA LEU A 90 1.24 0.27 -4.53
C LEU A 90 0.44 -0.77 -3.76
N GLU A 91 0.17 -1.94 -4.35
CA GLU A 91 -0.50 -3.06 -3.69
C GLU A 91 0.24 -3.45 -2.40
N ILE A 92 1.57 -3.61 -2.46
CA ILE A 92 2.40 -3.94 -1.29
C ILE A 92 2.31 -2.85 -0.23
N LEU A 93 2.41 -1.57 -0.63
CA LEU A 93 2.36 -0.44 0.29
C LEU A 93 1.01 -0.35 1.01
N LEU A 94 -0.10 -0.51 0.29
CA LEU A 94 -1.46 -0.47 0.83
C LEU A 94 -1.71 -1.66 1.78
N LEU A 95 -1.27 -2.86 1.41
CA LEU A 95 -1.36 -4.05 2.26
C LEU A 95 -0.56 -3.88 3.56
N LYS A 96 0.61 -3.23 3.51
CA LYS A 96 1.39 -2.89 4.71
C LYS A 96 0.61 -1.91 5.60
N ALA A 97 0.00 -0.88 5.02
CA ALA A 97 -0.78 0.11 5.76
C ALA A 97 -2.03 -0.49 6.43
N LEU A 98 -2.69 -1.47 5.81
CA LEU A 98 -3.87 -2.16 6.39
C LEU A 98 -3.57 -2.95 7.66
N LYS A 99 -2.30 -3.26 7.97
CA LYS A 99 -1.91 -3.94 9.22
C LYS A 99 -2.09 -3.04 10.44
N ALA A 100 -2.05 -1.72 10.27
CA ALA A 100 -2.28 -0.78 11.35
C ALA A 100 -3.78 -0.66 11.68
N PRO A 101 -4.15 -0.52 12.96
CA PRO A 101 -5.52 -0.24 13.37
C PRO A 101 -5.88 1.23 13.11
N ASP A 102 -5.98 1.61 11.84
CA ASP A 102 -6.50 2.91 11.41
C ASP A 102 -7.93 2.72 10.91
N LYS A 103 -8.89 3.48 11.47
CA LYS A 103 -10.29 3.48 11.01
C LYS A 103 -10.60 4.64 10.06
N VAL A 104 -9.83 5.71 10.14
CA VAL A 104 -10.02 6.95 9.38
C VAL A 104 -9.63 6.73 7.92
N HIS A 105 -8.45 6.16 7.68
CA HIS A 105 -7.90 5.99 6.33
C HIS A 105 -8.15 4.61 5.72
N ARG A 106 -8.56 3.63 6.53
CA ARG A 106 -8.88 2.27 6.07
C ARG A 106 -9.89 2.20 4.93
N PRO A 107 -11.03 2.92 4.91
CA PRO A 107 -11.92 2.89 3.74
C PRO A 107 -11.21 3.35 2.46
N VAL A 108 -10.41 4.42 2.52
CA VAL A 108 -9.62 4.91 1.36
C VAL A 108 -8.62 3.85 0.89
N ILE A 109 -7.89 3.24 1.83
CA ILE A 109 -6.89 2.21 1.50
C ILE A 109 -7.57 0.98 0.88
N LEU A 110 -8.71 0.53 1.41
CA LEU A 110 -9.49 -0.58 0.87
C LEU A 110 -10.03 -0.28 -0.53
N ARG A 111 -10.61 0.91 -0.74
CA ARG A 111 -11.01 1.36 -2.08
C ARG A 111 -9.83 1.28 -3.04
N ASN A 112 -8.70 1.86 -2.68
CA ASN A 112 -7.54 1.97 -3.56
C ASN A 112 -6.93 0.59 -3.87
N LEU A 113 -6.93 -0.33 -2.90
CA LEU A 113 -6.58 -1.72 -3.14
C LEU A 113 -7.54 -2.39 -4.14
N GLY A 114 -8.84 -2.14 -3.97
CA GLY A 114 -9.86 -2.66 -4.87
C GLY A 114 -9.77 -2.12 -6.30
N ILE A 115 -9.38 -0.85 -6.46
CA ILE A 115 -9.07 -0.25 -7.76
C ILE A 115 -7.89 -0.99 -8.41
N ILE A 116 -6.80 -1.18 -7.67
CA ILE A 116 -5.62 -1.90 -8.19
C ILE A 116 -6.01 -3.31 -8.63
N HIS A 117 -6.75 -4.05 -7.80
CA HIS A 117 -7.21 -5.40 -8.14
C HIS A 117 -8.18 -5.42 -9.31
N TYR A 118 -9.00 -4.39 -9.51
CA TYR A 118 -9.85 -4.26 -10.69
C TYR A 118 -8.98 -4.18 -11.96
N HIS A 119 -7.99 -3.29 -11.99
CA HIS A 119 -7.11 -3.11 -13.15
C HIS A 119 -6.22 -4.35 -13.40
N GLN A 120 -5.89 -5.11 -12.37
CA GLN A 120 -5.18 -6.40 -12.48
C GLN A 120 -6.09 -7.59 -12.88
N GLY A 121 -7.39 -7.37 -13.11
CA GLY A 121 -8.35 -8.43 -13.43
C GLY A 121 -8.72 -9.35 -12.26
N LYS A 122 -8.28 -9.03 -11.04
CA LYS A 122 -8.57 -9.77 -9.79
C LYS A 122 -9.97 -9.42 -9.26
N TYR A 123 -11.01 -9.51 -10.10
CA TYR A 123 -12.35 -8.96 -9.82
C TYR A 123 -13.02 -9.47 -8.53
N LYS A 124 -12.72 -10.70 -8.10
CA LYS A 124 -13.26 -11.24 -6.85
C LYS A 124 -12.71 -10.49 -5.63
N LYS A 125 -11.40 -10.20 -5.60
CA LYS A 125 -10.75 -9.46 -4.52
C LYS A 125 -11.15 -7.98 -4.55
N ALA A 126 -11.10 -7.39 -5.74
CA ALA A 126 -11.54 -6.01 -5.96
C ALA A 126 -12.94 -5.75 -5.39
N ARG A 127 -13.88 -6.66 -5.68
CA ARG A 127 -15.24 -6.56 -5.16
C ARG A 127 -15.28 -6.62 -3.64
N GLN A 128 -14.54 -7.52 -3.00
CA GLN A 128 -14.52 -7.62 -1.54
C GLN A 128 -14.00 -6.31 -0.93
N GLU A 129 -12.86 -5.82 -1.41
CA GLU A 129 -12.21 -4.62 -0.87
C GLU A 129 -13.05 -3.36 -1.06
N LEU A 130 -13.73 -3.24 -2.22
CA LEU A 130 -14.65 -2.13 -2.47
C LEU A 130 -15.94 -2.25 -1.64
N GLN A 131 -16.43 -3.46 -1.36
CA GLN A 131 -17.57 -3.67 -0.46
C GLN A 131 -17.19 -3.31 0.98
N ASP A 132 -16.03 -3.77 1.46
CA ASP A 132 -15.51 -3.42 2.79
C ASP A 132 -15.29 -1.90 2.91
N SER A 133 -14.77 -1.26 1.86
CA SER A 133 -14.67 0.21 1.79
C SER A 133 -16.05 0.87 1.91
N ASN A 134 -17.04 0.39 1.16
CA ASN A 134 -18.39 0.93 1.16
C ASN A 134 -19.10 0.77 2.51
N GLU A 135 -18.88 -0.35 3.20
CA GLU A 135 -19.40 -0.57 4.56
C GLU A 135 -18.83 0.44 5.56
N LEU A 136 -17.55 0.80 5.42
CA LEU A 136 -16.89 1.77 6.30
C LEU A 136 -17.17 3.23 5.90
N ASN A 137 -17.34 3.51 4.61
CA ASN A 137 -17.65 4.84 4.09
C ASN A 137 -18.61 4.77 2.88
N PRO A 138 -19.93 4.71 3.11
CA PRO A 138 -20.94 4.64 2.05
C PRO A 138 -21.19 5.99 1.36
N ARG A 139 -20.40 7.03 1.67
CA ARG A 139 -20.52 8.37 1.05
C ARG A 139 -19.38 8.66 0.08
N ASP A 140 -18.58 7.65 -0.24
CA ASP A 140 -17.48 7.77 -1.17
C ASP A 140 -17.96 7.48 -2.61
N PRO A 141 -18.10 8.52 -3.46
CA PRO A 141 -18.56 8.33 -4.83
C PRO A 141 -17.62 7.45 -5.67
N ARG A 142 -16.33 7.44 -5.36
CA ARG A 142 -15.34 6.66 -6.11
C ARG A 142 -15.47 5.18 -5.81
N THR A 143 -15.81 4.80 -4.59
CA THR A 143 -16.11 3.41 -4.23
C THR A 143 -17.33 2.90 -5.04
N HIS A 144 -18.42 3.67 -5.06
CA HIS A 144 -19.60 3.35 -5.89
C HIS A 144 -19.27 3.25 -7.38
N PHE A 145 -18.47 4.17 -7.91
CA PHE A 145 -18.05 4.14 -9.31
C PHE A 145 -17.32 2.84 -9.69
N TYR A 146 -16.37 2.37 -8.88
CA TYR A 146 -15.66 1.13 -9.17
C TYR A 146 -16.50 -0.13 -8.89
N LEU A 147 -17.43 -0.10 -7.93
CA LEU A 147 -18.44 -1.17 -7.79
C LEU A 147 -19.33 -1.27 -9.03
N ALA A 148 -19.73 -0.13 -9.62
CA ALA A 148 -20.50 -0.11 -10.86
C ALA A 148 -19.73 -0.79 -11.99
N ARG A 149 -18.45 -0.43 -12.18
CA ARG A 149 -17.56 -1.05 -13.18
C ARG A 149 -17.40 -2.55 -12.97
N LEU A 150 -17.20 -2.99 -11.73
CA LEU A 150 -17.13 -4.41 -11.38
C LEU A 150 -18.41 -5.18 -11.75
N PHE A 151 -19.58 -4.59 -11.50
CA PHE A 151 -20.84 -5.23 -11.83
C PHE A 151 -21.08 -5.30 -13.34
N VAL A 152 -20.65 -4.30 -14.13
CA VAL A 152 -20.70 -4.45 -15.59
C VAL A 152 -19.78 -5.57 -16.05
N GLN A 153 -18.55 -5.61 -15.56
CA GLN A 153 -17.61 -6.67 -15.94
C GLN A 153 -18.16 -8.07 -15.62
N GLN A 154 -18.78 -8.24 -14.44
CA GLN A 154 -19.46 -9.48 -14.11
C GLN A 154 -20.68 -9.75 -15.01
N GLY A 155 -21.43 -8.71 -15.36
CA GLY A 155 -22.56 -8.80 -16.27
C GLY A 155 -22.16 -9.26 -17.68
N GLU A 156 -21.05 -8.76 -18.20
CA GLU A 156 -20.47 -9.14 -19.50
C GLU A 156 -19.95 -10.58 -19.47
N ILE A 157 -19.26 -10.98 -18.39
CA ILE A 157 -18.82 -12.37 -18.19
C ILE A 157 -20.02 -13.32 -18.20
N TYR A 158 -21.10 -12.99 -17.48
CA TYR A 158 -22.32 -13.80 -17.50
C TYR A 158 -23.01 -13.81 -18.85
N GLN A 159 -22.97 -12.70 -19.59
CA GLN A 159 -23.53 -12.62 -20.93
C GLN A 159 -22.79 -13.56 -21.89
N LYS A 160 -21.45 -13.55 -21.86
CA LYS A 160 -20.60 -14.46 -22.66
C LYS A 160 -20.85 -15.93 -22.31
N GLN A 161 -21.20 -16.22 -21.06
CA GLN A 161 -21.58 -17.56 -20.60
C GLN A 161 -23.04 -17.96 -20.93
N GLY A 162 -23.81 -17.11 -21.60
CA GLY A 162 -25.24 -17.35 -21.87
C GLY A 162 -26.16 -17.23 -20.64
N LYS A 163 -25.65 -16.80 -19.48
CA LYS A 163 -26.39 -16.66 -18.22
C LYS A 163 -27.17 -15.34 -18.17
N LYS A 164 -28.16 -15.22 -19.04
CA LYS A 164 -28.95 -13.97 -19.26
C LYS A 164 -29.52 -13.36 -17.98
N LYS A 165 -30.08 -14.18 -17.07
CA LYS A 165 -30.67 -13.69 -15.81
C LYS A 165 -29.63 -13.03 -14.90
N LEU A 166 -28.47 -13.70 -14.69
CA LEU A 166 -27.40 -13.17 -13.86
C LEU A 166 -26.77 -11.93 -14.48
N SER A 167 -26.56 -11.94 -15.79
CA SER A 167 -26.07 -10.78 -16.53
C SER A 167 -26.95 -9.54 -16.29
N ARG A 168 -28.27 -9.68 -16.49
CA ARG A 168 -29.25 -8.60 -16.21
C ARG A 168 -29.20 -8.13 -14.75
N GLN A 169 -29.04 -9.04 -13.80
CA GLN A 169 -28.94 -8.68 -12.38
C GLN A 169 -27.70 -7.83 -12.11
N GLN A 170 -26.54 -8.18 -12.66
CA GLN A 170 -25.34 -7.38 -12.45
C GLN A 170 -25.44 -6.01 -13.12
N PHE A 171 -25.99 -5.91 -14.33
CA PHE A 171 -26.21 -4.59 -14.95
C PHE A 171 -27.16 -3.70 -14.15
N LYS A 172 -28.19 -4.27 -13.51
CA LYS A 172 -29.05 -3.51 -12.59
C LYS A 172 -28.26 -2.97 -11.38
N ARG A 173 -27.42 -3.80 -10.76
CA ARG A 173 -26.55 -3.37 -9.65
C ARG A 173 -25.59 -2.28 -10.10
N ALA A 174 -24.99 -2.43 -11.28
CA ALA A 174 -24.10 -1.44 -11.85
C ALA A 174 -24.76 -0.05 -11.95
N ASN A 175 -26.01 0.00 -12.43
CA ASN A 175 -26.76 1.25 -12.53
C ASN A 175 -27.02 1.88 -11.17
N ILE A 176 -27.41 1.08 -10.16
CA ILE A 176 -27.65 1.57 -8.80
C ILE A 176 -26.38 2.22 -8.23
N GLU A 177 -25.23 1.55 -8.33
CA GLU A 177 -23.97 2.09 -7.84
C GLU A 177 -23.56 3.35 -8.62
N MET A 178 -23.73 3.37 -9.95
CA MET A 178 -23.44 4.55 -10.75
C MET A 178 -24.33 5.75 -10.37
N GLU A 179 -25.61 5.52 -10.09
CA GLU A 179 -26.52 6.55 -9.59
C GLU A 179 -26.08 7.11 -8.23
N GLN A 180 -25.59 6.26 -7.32
CA GLN A 180 -25.00 6.73 -6.06
C GLN A 180 -23.76 7.59 -6.29
N ALA A 181 -22.85 7.17 -7.16
CA ALA A 181 -21.66 7.95 -7.51
C ALA A 181 -22.04 9.34 -8.06
N ARG A 182 -23.02 9.41 -8.96
CA ARG A 182 -23.55 10.67 -9.51
C ARG A 182 -24.20 11.55 -8.45
N LYS A 183 -24.97 10.96 -7.54
CA LYS A 183 -25.63 11.69 -6.44
C LYS A 183 -24.62 12.30 -5.47
N LEU A 184 -23.58 11.54 -5.12
CA LEU A 184 -22.55 11.95 -4.18
C LEU A 184 -21.57 12.98 -4.79
N ALA A 185 -21.35 12.93 -6.11
CA ALA A 185 -20.49 13.88 -6.82
C ALA A 185 -21.12 14.36 -8.14
N PRO A 186 -22.17 15.21 -8.08
CA PRO A 186 -22.97 15.60 -9.26
C PRO A 186 -22.20 16.47 -10.27
N ASN A 187 -21.05 17.03 -9.89
CA ASN A 187 -20.22 17.86 -10.76
C ASN A 187 -19.03 17.09 -11.35
N ASN A 188 -18.86 15.81 -11.02
CA ASN A 188 -17.79 14.99 -11.59
C ASN A 188 -18.14 14.57 -13.03
N ALA A 189 -17.33 15.01 -13.99
CA ALA A 189 -17.57 14.76 -15.42
C ALA A 189 -17.54 13.26 -15.76
N THR A 190 -16.64 12.48 -15.13
CA THR A 190 -16.53 11.04 -15.34
C THR A 190 -17.82 10.33 -14.96
N TYR A 191 -18.44 10.68 -13.83
CA TYR A 191 -19.66 10.00 -13.39
C TYR A 191 -20.89 10.35 -14.23
N LYS A 192 -20.87 11.47 -14.96
CA LYS A 192 -21.94 11.85 -15.89
C LYS A 192 -21.92 11.02 -17.18
N GLN A 193 -20.80 10.43 -17.54
CA GLN A 193 -20.69 9.61 -18.74
C GLN A 193 -21.54 8.33 -18.61
N ASP A 194 -21.91 7.78 -19.76
CA ASP A 194 -22.58 6.50 -19.81
C ASP A 194 -21.59 5.38 -19.46
N LEU A 195 -21.99 4.50 -18.54
CA LEU A 195 -21.12 3.44 -18.04
C LEU A 195 -20.61 2.50 -19.15
N LYS A 196 -21.41 2.28 -20.20
CA LYS A 196 -20.98 1.51 -21.39
C LYS A 196 -19.88 2.23 -22.18
N GLU A 197 -19.93 3.56 -22.22
CA GLU A 197 -18.95 4.37 -22.94
C GLU A 197 -17.62 4.40 -22.19
N ILE A 198 -17.67 4.57 -20.86
CA ILE A 198 -16.50 4.49 -19.97
C ILE A 198 -15.72 3.18 -20.21
N LEU A 199 -16.45 2.05 -20.28
CA LEU A 199 -15.82 0.74 -20.42
C LEU A 199 -15.28 0.47 -21.84
N ARG A 200 -15.90 1.02 -22.88
CA ARG A 200 -15.37 0.93 -24.25
C ARG A 200 -14.03 1.63 -24.38
N GLN A 201 -13.87 2.79 -23.73
CA GLN A 201 -12.63 3.55 -23.74
C GLN A 201 -11.48 2.84 -23.02
N GLU A 202 -11.79 1.95 -22.07
CA GLU A 202 -10.81 1.11 -21.38
C GLU A 202 -10.40 -0.12 -22.19
N GLN A 203 -11.34 -0.73 -22.91
CA GLN A 203 -11.09 -1.93 -23.72
C GLN A 203 -10.45 -1.62 -25.10
N GLY A 204 -10.49 -0.35 -25.53
CA GLY A 204 -9.92 0.13 -26.79
C GLY A 204 -8.50 0.70 -26.71
N LYS A 205 -7.84 0.57 -25.55
CA LYS A 205 -6.42 0.94 -25.32
C LYS A 205 -5.60 -0.32 -25.09
#